data_AF-A0A174EXE5-F1
#
_entry.id   AF-A0A174EXE5-F1
#
_cell.length_a   1.000
_cell.length_b   1.000
_cell.length_c   1.000
_cell.angle_alpha   90.00
_cell.angle_beta   90.00
_cell.angle_gamma   90.00
#
_symmetry.space_group_name_H-M   'P 1'
#
loop_
_entity.id
_entity.type
_entity.pdbx_description
1 polymer ?
#
loop_
_entity_poly.entity_id
_entity_poly.type
_entity_poly.pdbx_seq_one_letter_code
_entity_poly.pdbx_strand_id
1 'polypeptide(L)'
;MIAEILTKKPFARVTPEGYLQGRITSDLRNASFTNNSDRLTWQLISQADFIREFYPSGHKINSELFYPDRLKYDEEKKRFFREKVFRASFPFQMIITIQQLVHLCGNDIHHELTDTKVDESSREIFLEFQKGWLDKNMEIAFYEYAKSVKITGDAAIVFYMNEGKVFTKNLSYFDGDTLYPHYDSITGQMTLFARRYSDYDEEGKELISWVEVWDNKKMYRYRQDKRGIAGAINKVKQYFGIEGYTLVEEHDHGFTECPVVYYRDKHGACWSFSQDNIDKYELAISHLCQNNMAYAFPIMLLKGEDVEIQGDMYGAVKAITMGKDDDAGFMNRPEASQSFELQINTLLKMIFMGSFVVMPPEVKSGDLPGVAIKLIYSPSLEKAMIDCKEFDESIDKMKRLFLHGYGTEKGQLTKFLNLKIFSWAVPYVHQNAAELVSNLVQLVGAGILSKETGSEESGYGKNNEWDRIMREYKEQQQADLLYQLKIKKNENKEGNAK
;
A
#
# COMPACT_ATOMS: atom_id res chain seq x y z
N MET A 1 -20.94 -8.95 28.53
CA MET A 1 -21.80 -8.91 27.32
C MET A 1 -21.00 -9.61 26.24
N ILE A 2 -21.43 -10.76 25.72
CA ILE A 2 -20.67 -11.49 24.69
C ILE A 2 -20.77 -10.64 23.41
N ALA A 3 -19.70 -9.93 23.09
CA ALA A 3 -19.62 -9.16 21.84
C ALA A 3 -19.73 -10.14 20.67
N GLU A 4 -20.49 -9.74 19.65
CA GLU A 4 -20.61 -10.50 18.42
C GLU A 4 -19.25 -10.47 17.70
N ILE A 5 -18.59 -11.63 17.59
CA ILE A 5 -17.17 -11.69 17.17
C ILE A 5 -16.96 -11.35 15.69
N LEU A 6 -17.99 -11.48 14.87
CA LEU A 6 -17.94 -11.14 13.44
C LEU A 6 -18.34 -9.68 13.17
N THR A 7 -17.90 -8.77 14.06
CA THR A 7 -18.16 -7.33 13.93
C THR A 7 -16.84 -6.56 13.94
N LYS A 8 -16.78 -5.51 13.12
CA LYS A 8 -15.66 -4.55 13.10
C LYS A 8 -16.20 -3.16 12.82
N LYS A 9 -15.46 -2.13 13.23
CA LYS A 9 -15.81 -0.75 12.88
C LYS A 9 -15.88 -0.60 11.35
N PRO A 10 -16.86 0.08 10.76
CA PRO A 10 -16.87 0.30 9.31
C PRO A 10 -15.85 1.38 8.90
N PHE A 11 -15.44 1.41 7.64
CA PHE A 11 -14.79 2.60 7.08
C PHE A 11 -15.87 3.61 6.72
N ALA A 12 -15.56 4.91 6.81
CA ALA A 12 -16.54 5.93 6.50
C ALA A 12 -15.91 7.28 6.09
N ARG A 13 -16.66 8.06 5.33
CA ARG A 13 -16.37 9.48 5.03
C ARG A 13 -17.37 10.37 5.78
N VAL A 14 -16.87 11.46 6.36
CA VAL A 14 -17.72 12.47 7.00
C VAL A 14 -18.50 13.23 5.93
N THR A 15 -19.78 13.48 6.18
CA THR A 15 -20.63 14.30 5.29
C THR A 15 -20.76 15.72 5.84
N PRO A 16 -21.06 16.73 5.01
CA PRO A 16 -21.21 18.12 5.46
C PRO A 16 -22.51 18.39 6.25
N GLU A 17 -23.34 17.37 6.49
CA GLU A 17 -24.57 17.52 7.26
C GLU A 17 -24.27 17.96 8.70
N GLY A 18 -24.99 18.97 9.19
CA GLY A 18 -24.76 19.54 10.52
C GLY A 18 -23.69 20.64 10.60
N TYR A 19 -23.04 21.00 9.48
CA TYR A 19 -21.98 22.01 9.47
C TYR A 19 -22.44 23.37 10.01
N LEU A 20 -21.71 23.88 11.02
CA LEU A 20 -21.94 25.17 11.68
C LEU A 20 -23.37 25.38 12.22
N GLN A 21 -24.07 24.31 12.61
CA GLN A 21 -25.38 24.41 13.27
C GLN A 21 -25.29 24.75 14.77
N GLY A 22 -24.08 24.96 15.30
CA GLY A 22 -23.85 25.34 16.69
C GLY A 22 -24.45 26.70 17.06
N ARG A 23 -24.70 26.90 18.36
CA ARG A 23 -25.20 28.18 18.87
C ARG A 23 -24.13 29.27 18.70
N ILE A 24 -24.48 30.33 17.96
CA ILE A 24 -23.66 31.54 17.86
C ILE A 24 -23.78 32.32 19.18
N THR A 25 -22.64 32.67 19.79
CA THR A 25 -22.57 33.44 21.04
C THR A 25 -21.63 34.63 20.89
N SER A 26 -21.92 35.73 21.58
CA SER A 26 -21.05 36.91 21.68
C SER A 26 -20.08 36.84 22.87
N ASP A 27 -20.27 35.91 23.81
CA ASP A 27 -19.36 35.66 24.93
C ASP A 27 -19.11 34.16 25.10
N LEU A 28 -17.88 33.74 24.84
CA LEU A 28 -17.46 32.34 24.92
C LEU A 28 -17.38 31.85 26.37
N ARG A 29 -17.23 32.75 27.36
CA ARG A 29 -17.07 32.40 28.78
C ARG A 29 -18.33 31.82 29.40
N ASN A 30 -19.49 32.14 28.82
CA ASN A 30 -20.80 31.67 29.29
C ASN A 30 -21.36 30.54 28.41
N ALA A 31 -20.61 30.08 27.41
CA ALA A 31 -21.05 29.03 26.51
C ALA A 31 -20.73 27.65 27.09
N SER A 32 -21.77 26.86 27.37
CA SER A 32 -21.66 25.43 27.68
C SER A 32 -21.97 24.62 26.43
N PHE A 33 -21.02 23.81 25.95
CA PHE A 33 -21.25 22.86 24.87
C PHE A 33 -21.60 21.49 25.46
N THR A 34 -22.86 21.09 25.36
CA THR A 34 -23.29 19.71 25.66
C THR A 34 -23.42 18.96 24.35
N ASN A 35 -22.56 17.95 24.16
CA ASN A 35 -22.31 17.18 22.93
C ASN A 35 -23.51 16.34 22.41
N ASN A 36 -24.75 16.62 22.85
CA ASN A 36 -25.90 15.75 22.63
C ASN A 36 -26.57 15.94 21.26
N SER A 37 -26.38 17.07 20.59
CA SER A 37 -27.05 17.41 19.32
C SER A 37 -26.15 17.49 18.09
N ASP A 38 -24.82 17.64 18.27
CA ASP A 38 -23.88 17.72 17.15
C ASP A 38 -23.32 16.32 16.84
N ARG A 39 -24.06 15.56 16.02
CA ARG A 39 -23.67 14.22 15.60
C ARG A 39 -23.17 14.28 14.18
N LEU A 40 -21.95 13.81 13.98
CA LEU A 40 -21.38 13.63 12.64
C LEU A 40 -22.22 12.61 11.86
N THR A 41 -22.70 12.98 10.68
CA THR A 41 -23.26 12.03 9.71
C THR A 41 -22.13 11.44 8.86
N TRP A 42 -22.14 10.11 8.73
CA TRP A 42 -21.10 9.33 8.05
C TRP A 42 -21.68 8.57 6.86
N GLN A 43 -20.97 8.60 5.73
CA GLN A 43 -21.20 7.68 4.62
C GLN A 43 -20.30 6.46 4.81
N LEU A 44 -20.90 5.28 5.00
CA LEU A 44 -20.15 4.03 5.14
C LEU A 44 -19.52 3.61 3.81
N ILE A 45 -18.29 3.11 3.89
CA ILE A 45 -17.51 2.61 2.76
C ILE A 45 -17.12 1.17 3.05
N SER A 46 -17.33 0.31 2.07
CA SER A 46 -16.93 -1.09 2.15
C SER A 46 -15.51 -1.28 1.60
N GLN A 47 -14.82 -2.32 2.05
CA GLN A 47 -13.51 -2.67 1.47
C GLN A 47 -13.62 -3.11 0.00
N ALA A 48 -14.80 -3.60 -0.41
CA ALA A 48 -15.09 -3.84 -1.82
C ALA A 48 -15.07 -2.55 -2.64
N ASP A 49 -15.47 -1.42 -2.06
CA ASP A 49 -15.38 -0.12 -2.74
C ASP A 49 -13.93 0.28 -2.95
N PHE A 50 -13.04 0.04 -1.98
CA PHE A 50 -11.60 0.27 -2.20
C PHE A 50 -11.03 -0.60 -3.32
N ILE A 51 -11.43 -1.87 -3.42
CA ILE A 51 -11.01 -2.73 -4.55
C ILE A 51 -11.56 -2.20 -5.89
N ARG A 52 -12.80 -1.72 -5.92
CA ARG A 52 -13.37 -1.08 -7.13
C ARG A 52 -12.63 0.20 -7.51
N GLU A 53 -12.23 1.01 -6.53
CA GLU A 53 -11.42 2.21 -6.72
C GLU A 53 -9.97 1.88 -7.14
N PHE A 54 -9.45 0.71 -6.81
CA PHE A 54 -8.06 0.33 -7.13
C PHE A 54 -7.87 -0.10 -8.59
N TYR A 55 -8.84 -0.83 -9.15
CA TYR A 55 -8.78 -1.32 -10.53
C TYR A 55 -9.50 -0.37 -11.49
N PRO A 56 -8.85 0.15 -12.55
CA PRO A 56 -9.47 1.07 -13.51
C PRO A 56 -10.82 0.59 -14.08
N SER A 57 -11.00 -0.71 -14.26
CA SER A 57 -12.26 -1.31 -14.72
C SER A 57 -13.42 -1.14 -13.72
N GLY A 58 -13.14 -1.09 -12.42
CA GLY A 58 -14.11 -0.90 -11.35
C GLY A 58 -14.46 0.56 -11.05
N HIS A 59 -13.79 1.52 -11.70
CA HIS A 59 -13.96 2.94 -11.41
C HIS A 59 -15.38 3.43 -11.68
N LYS A 60 -15.79 4.42 -10.88
CA LYS A 60 -17.14 4.99 -10.88
C LYS A 60 -17.56 5.51 -12.26
N ILE A 61 -16.62 6.04 -13.05
CA ILE A 61 -16.86 6.54 -14.41
C ILE A 61 -17.39 5.46 -15.37
N ASN A 62 -17.07 4.19 -15.11
CA ASN A 62 -17.52 3.05 -15.90
C ASN A 62 -18.98 2.65 -15.65
N SER A 63 -19.58 3.16 -14.57
CA SER A 63 -20.97 2.87 -14.22
C SER A 63 -21.96 3.66 -15.09
N GLU A 64 -22.85 2.94 -15.78
CA GLU A 64 -23.95 3.55 -16.55
C GLU A 64 -24.94 4.31 -15.66
N LEU A 65 -25.00 4.00 -14.35
CA LEU A 65 -25.83 4.74 -13.40
C LEU A 65 -25.25 6.12 -13.07
N PHE A 66 -23.92 6.22 -13.01
CA PHE A 66 -23.24 7.47 -12.72
C PHE A 66 -23.07 8.33 -13.98
N TYR A 67 -22.69 7.69 -15.10
CA TYR A 67 -22.48 8.36 -16.37
C TYR A 67 -23.22 7.64 -17.51
N PRO A 68 -24.53 7.94 -17.69
CA PRO A 68 -25.40 7.20 -18.58
C PRO A 68 -25.09 7.38 -20.06
N ASP A 69 -25.37 6.33 -20.83
CA ASP A 69 -25.35 6.38 -22.30
C ASP A 69 -26.40 7.37 -22.83
N ARG A 70 -26.12 7.97 -23.98
CA ARG A 70 -27.06 8.91 -24.61
C ARG A 70 -28.15 8.12 -25.34
N LEU A 71 -29.42 8.47 -25.08
CA LEU A 71 -30.55 7.93 -25.84
C LEU A 71 -30.83 8.85 -27.03
N LYS A 72 -30.69 8.32 -28.24
CA LYS A 72 -31.08 9.00 -29.48
C LYS A 72 -32.29 8.31 -30.08
N TYR A 73 -33.20 9.12 -30.64
CA TYR A 73 -34.35 8.63 -31.38
C TYR A 73 -34.00 8.61 -32.87
N ASP A 74 -34.13 7.44 -33.50
CA ASP A 74 -34.01 7.27 -34.94
C ASP A 74 -35.41 7.49 -35.55
N GLU A 75 -35.59 8.62 -36.25
CA GLU A 75 -36.86 8.96 -36.89
C GLU A 75 -37.21 8.04 -38.08
N GLU A 76 -36.21 7.51 -38.80
CA GLU A 76 -36.42 6.60 -39.92
C GLU A 76 -36.88 5.21 -39.44
N LYS A 77 -36.25 4.70 -38.39
CA LYS A 77 -36.59 3.38 -37.82
C LYS A 77 -37.65 3.42 -36.72
N LYS A 78 -38.09 4.62 -36.32
CA LYS A 78 -39.01 4.89 -35.21
C LYS A 78 -38.62 4.15 -33.92
N ARG A 79 -37.33 4.14 -33.59
CA ARG A 79 -36.78 3.39 -32.45
C ARG A 79 -35.75 4.22 -31.69
N PHE A 80 -35.72 4.05 -30.38
CA PHE A 80 -34.62 4.57 -29.57
C PHE A 80 -33.41 3.65 -29.69
N PHE A 81 -32.23 4.22 -29.90
CA PHE A 81 -30.97 3.51 -29.79
C PHE A 81 -30.07 4.16 -28.74
N ARG A 82 -29.25 3.34 -28.08
CA ARG A 82 -28.29 3.79 -27.08
C ARG A 82 -26.96 4.07 -27.77
N GLU A 83 -26.52 5.32 -27.71
CA GLU A 83 -25.18 5.72 -28.11
C GLU A 83 -24.26 5.59 -26.89
N LYS A 84 -23.30 4.67 -26.99
CA LYS A 84 -22.32 4.44 -25.93
C LYS A 84 -21.47 5.68 -25.74
N VAL A 85 -21.41 6.16 -24.50
CA VAL A 85 -20.56 7.29 -24.15
C VAL A 85 -19.11 6.82 -23.97
N PHE A 86 -18.15 7.64 -24.42
CA PHE A 86 -16.75 7.38 -24.11
C PHE A 86 -16.49 7.62 -22.61
N ARG A 87 -15.82 6.66 -21.97
CA ARG A 87 -15.47 6.64 -20.54
C ARG A 87 -13.98 6.36 -20.43
N ALA A 88 -13.25 7.24 -19.77
CA ALA A 88 -11.82 7.11 -19.53
C ALA A 88 -11.55 6.90 -18.04
N SER A 89 -10.84 5.81 -17.71
CA SER A 89 -10.39 5.49 -16.36
C SER A 89 -8.86 5.41 -16.31
N PHE A 90 -8.25 5.89 -15.23
CA PHE A 90 -6.80 5.99 -15.09
C PHE A 90 -6.28 5.31 -13.81
N PRO A 91 -5.11 4.66 -13.82
CA PRO A 91 -4.60 3.89 -12.68
C PRO A 91 -3.91 4.75 -11.60
N PHE A 92 -4.50 5.88 -11.21
CA PHE A 92 -3.90 6.79 -10.22
C PHE A 92 -3.69 6.11 -8.86
N GLN A 93 -4.68 5.33 -8.41
CA GLN A 93 -4.66 4.60 -7.14
C GLN A 93 -3.51 3.61 -7.08
N MET A 94 -3.24 2.90 -8.18
CA MET A 94 -2.09 2.00 -8.29
C MET A 94 -0.77 2.76 -8.20
N ILE A 95 -0.65 3.89 -8.92
CA ILE A 95 0.57 4.72 -8.91
C ILE A 95 0.84 5.27 -7.49
N ILE A 96 -0.19 5.79 -6.82
CA ILE A 96 -0.11 6.30 -5.45
C ILE A 96 0.36 5.20 -4.49
N THR A 97 -0.24 4.03 -4.58
CA THR A 97 0.09 2.87 -3.74
C THR A 97 1.54 2.46 -3.93
N ILE A 98 1.99 2.31 -5.17
CA ILE A 98 3.38 1.92 -5.48
C ILE A 98 4.36 2.95 -4.94
N GLN A 99 4.14 4.25 -5.18
CA GLN A 99 5.06 5.28 -4.71
C GLN A 99 5.14 5.32 -3.18
N GLN A 100 4.01 5.24 -2.47
CA GLN A 100 4.04 5.20 -1.00
C GLN A 100 4.73 3.94 -0.47
N LEU A 101 4.48 2.78 -1.07
CA LEU A 101 5.13 1.52 -0.68
C LEU A 101 6.64 1.54 -0.91
N VAL A 102 7.11 2.12 -2.02
CA VAL A 102 8.55 2.25 -2.30
C VAL A 102 9.23 3.10 -1.23
N HIS A 103 8.62 4.20 -0.79
CA HIS A 103 9.21 5.03 0.26
C HIS A 103 9.09 4.39 1.65
N LEU A 104 8.08 3.56 1.91
CA LEU A 104 7.89 2.91 3.21
C LEU A 104 8.72 1.63 3.39
N CYS A 105 8.74 0.78 2.37
CA CYS A 105 9.33 -0.57 2.40
C CYS A 105 10.55 -0.71 1.47
N GLY A 106 11.07 0.40 0.92
CA GLY A 106 12.23 0.37 0.02
C GLY A 106 13.55 0.08 0.73
N ASN A 107 13.61 0.30 2.04
CA ASN A 107 14.69 -0.20 2.90
C ASN A 107 14.14 -1.29 3.80
N ASP A 108 15.01 -2.22 4.18
CA ASP A 108 14.71 -3.25 5.17
C ASP A 108 14.42 -2.63 6.55
N ILE A 109 13.70 -3.36 7.40
CA ILE A 109 13.48 -2.95 8.78
C ILE A 109 14.82 -2.92 9.50
N HIS A 110 15.14 -1.77 10.09
CA HIS A 110 16.37 -1.63 10.83
C HIS A 110 16.20 -2.26 12.22
N HIS A 111 17.21 -3.01 12.65
CA HIS A 111 17.26 -3.63 13.97
C HIS A 111 18.50 -3.17 14.71
N GLU A 112 18.35 -2.74 15.96
CA GLU A 112 19.46 -2.28 16.80
C GLU A 112 19.37 -2.90 18.20
N LEU A 113 20.52 -3.30 18.76
CA LEU A 113 20.64 -3.70 20.16
C LEU A 113 20.68 -2.46 21.05
N THR A 114 19.77 -2.42 22.04
CA THR A 114 19.64 -1.29 22.98
C THR A 114 20.34 -1.50 24.32
N ASP A 115 21.03 -2.63 24.50
CA ASP A 115 21.74 -2.91 25.74
C ASP A 115 23.00 -2.04 25.90
N THR A 116 23.20 -1.53 27.12
CA THR A 116 24.32 -0.65 27.46
C THR A 116 25.69 -1.34 27.44
N LYS A 117 25.71 -2.67 27.54
CA LYS A 117 26.89 -3.52 27.33
C LYS A 117 26.49 -4.70 26.48
N VAL A 118 26.95 -4.69 25.24
CA VAL A 118 26.75 -5.81 24.33
C VAL A 118 27.90 -6.80 24.52
N ASP A 119 27.60 -7.93 25.17
CA ASP A 119 28.52 -9.05 25.27
C ASP A 119 28.61 -9.82 23.94
N GLU A 120 29.72 -10.52 23.72
CA GLU A 120 29.98 -11.24 22.47
C GLU A 120 28.90 -12.28 22.17
N SER A 121 28.34 -12.92 23.21
CA SER A 121 27.28 -13.91 23.06
C SER A 121 25.95 -13.30 22.58
N SER A 122 25.58 -12.11 23.07
CA SER A 122 24.39 -11.40 22.57
C SER A 122 24.56 -10.94 21.12
N ARG A 123 25.78 -10.59 20.69
CA ARG A 123 26.05 -10.26 19.28
C ARG A 123 25.81 -11.45 18.37
N GLU A 124 26.32 -12.63 18.75
CA GLU A 124 26.11 -13.85 17.95
C GLU A 124 24.62 -14.20 17.81
N ILE A 125 23.85 -14.10 18.89
CA ILE A 125 22.40 -14.39 18.84
C ILE A 125 21.67 -13.31 18.02
N PHE A 126 22.10 -12.04 18.12
CA PHE A 126 21.53 -10.96 17.31
C PHE A 126 21.79 -11.15 15.82
N LEU A 127 23.00 -11.56 15.43
CA LEU A 127 23.31 -11.91 14.04
C LEU A 127 22.47 -13.11 13.57
N GLU A 128 22.26 -14.11 14.42
CA GLU A 128 21.38 -15.25 14.12
C GLU A 128 19.90 -14.82 13.99
N PHE A 129 19.46 -13.81 14.76
CA PHE A 129 18.15 -13.18 14.61
C PHE A 129 18.03 -12.47 13.26
N GLN A 130 18.99 -11.61 12.89
CA GLN A 130 18.96 -10.88 11.62
C GLN A 130 18.97 -11.85 10.43
N LYS A 131 19.81 -12.90 10.50
CA LYS A 131 19.81 -13.97 9.51
C LYS A 131 18.46 -14.68 9.44
N GLY A 132 17.89 -15.05 10.59
CA GLY A 132 16.57 -15.69 10.65
C GLY A 132 15.47 -14.83 10.05
N TRP A 133 15.50 -13.53 10.31
CA TRP A 133 14.55 -12.55 9.79
C TRP A 133 14.55 -12.53 8.25
N LEU A 134 15.76 -12.52 7.66
CA LEU A 134 15.96 -12.61 6.21
C LEU A 134 15.57 -13.99 5.65
N ASP A 135 16.05 -15.09 6.24
CA ASP A 135 15.78 -16.47 5.78
C ASP A 135 14.27 -16.81 5.80
N LYS A 136 13.51 -16.19 6.72
CA LYS A 136 12.06 -16.36 6.84
C LYS A 136 11.25 -15.35 6.03
N ASN A 137 11.91 -14.52 5.21
CA ASN A 137 11.29 -13.51 4.35
C ASN A 137 10.37 -12.54 5.12
N MET A 138 10.79 -12.13 6.31
CA MET A 138 9.98 -11.23 7.15
C MET A 138 9.77 -9.85 6.50
N GLU A 139 10.74 -9.37 5.71
CA GLU A 139 10.59 -8.14 4.92
C GLU A 139 9.48 -8.26 3.86
N ILE A 140 9.38 -9.42 3.21
CA ILE A 140 8.30 -9.69 2.23
C ILE A 140 6.95 -9.76 2.94
N ALA A 141 6.89 -10.39 4.11
CA ALA A 141 5.67 -10.43 4.92
C ALA A 141 5.24 -9.02 5.35
N PHE A 142 6.18 -8.15 5.73
CA PHE A 142 5.89 -6.75 6.03
C PHE A 142 5.42 -5.97 4.80
N TYR A 143 6.06 -6.16 3.64
CA TYR A 143 5.67 -5.51 2.39
C TYR A 143 4.23 -5.86 1.98
N GLU A 144 3.87 -7.14 1.94
CA GLU A 144 2.50 -7.56 1.55
C GLU A 144 1.44 -7.11 2.57
N TYR A 145 1.84 -7.00 3.84
CA TYR A 145 1.00 -6.46 4.90
C TYR A 145 0.76 -4.97 4.71
N ALA A 146 1.82 -4.17 4.53
CA ALA A 146 1.72 -2.74 4.28
C ALA A 146 0.93 -2.45 3.00
N LYS A 147 1.17 -3.23 1.93
CA LYS A 147 0.42 -3.15 0.67
C LYS A 147 -1.07 -3.39 0.88
N SER A 148 -1.43 -4.43 1.62
CA SER A 148 -2.83 -4.75 1.93
C SER A 148 -3.52 -3.64 2.75
N VAL A 149 -2.82 -3.06 3.72
CA VAL A 149 -3.30 -1.89 4.49
C VAL A 149 -3.53 -0.70 3.55
N LYS A 150 -2.56 -0.37 2.69
CA LYS A 150 -2.65 0.78 1.78
C LYS A 150 -3.78 0.64 0.76
N ILE A 151 -4.12 -0.59 0.35
CA ILE A 151 -5.18 -0.86 -0.63
C ILE A 151 -6.56 -1.00 0.03
N THR A 152 -6.67 -1.77 1.11
CA THR A 152 -7.98 -2.16 1.69
C THR A 152 -8.27 -1.57 3.06
N GLY A 153 -7.33 -0.81 3.63
CA GLY A 153 -7.45 -0.10 4.90
C GLY A 153 -7.11 -0.94 6.14
N ASP A 154 -7.12 -2.28 6.06
CA ASP A 154 -6.65 -3.15 7.14
C ASP A 154 -5.97 -4.42 6.62
N ALA A 155 -5.07 -4.98 7.44
CA ALA A 155 -4.43 -6.26 7.19
C ALA A 155 -3.98 -6.91 8.49
N ALA A 156 -3.63 -8.19 8.42
CA ALA A 156 -2.99 -8.90 9.52
C ALA A 156 -1.85 -9.80 9.04
N ILE A 157 -0.93 -10.12 9.96
CA ILE A 157 0.05 -11.19 9.82
C ILE A 157 -0.16 -12.17 10.96
N VAL A 158 -0.42 -13.43 10.62
CA VAL A 158 -0.53 -14.52 11.61
C VAL A 158 0.77 -15.29 11.66
N PHE A 159 1.31 -15.46 12.86
CA PHE A 159 2.40 -16.35 13.16
C PHE A 159 1.85 -17.71 13.57
N TYR A 160 2.40 -18.78 13.02
CA TYR A 160 2.02 -20.14 13.39
C TYR A 160 3.25 -21.05 13.42
N MET A 161 3.17 -22.05 14.30
CA MET A 161 4.18 -23.09 14.40
C MET A 161 3.71 -24.31 13.60
N ASN A 162 4.54 -24.80 12.70
CA ASN A 162 4.30 -26.05 11.99
C ASN A 162 5.57 -26.91 12.01
N GLU A 163 5.44 -28.16 12.44
CA GLU A 163 6.56 -29.11 12.58
C GLU A 163 7.77 -28.53 13.35
N GLY A 164 7.50 -27.71 14.38
CA GLY A 164 8.54 -27.07 15.19
C GLY A 164 9.21 -25.84 14.56
N LYS A 165 8.79 -25.41 13.36
CA LYS A 165 9.29 -24.21 12.69
C LYS A 165 8.26 -23.09 12.71
N VAL A 166 8.73 -21.85 12.78
CA VAL A 166 7.87 -20.66 12.68
C VAL A 166 7.62 -20.30 11.22
N PHE A 167 6.38 -19.94 10.93
CA PHE A 167 5.92 -19.43 9.65
C PHE A 167 4.99 -18.24 9.86
N THR A 168 4.84 -17.44 8.81
CA THR A 168 3.92 -16.31 8.75
C THR A 168 2.92 -16.47 7.62
N LYS A 169 1.74 -15.89 7.79
CA LYS A 169 0.72 -15.78 6.74
C LYS A 169 0.08 -14.40 6.80
N ASN A 170 0.11 -13.70 5.67
CA ASN A 170 -0.59 -12.44 5.49
C ASN A 170 -2.08 -12.71 5.26
N LEU A 171 -2.91 -11.91 5.93
CA LEU A 171 -4.35 -11.94 5.82
C LEU A 171 -4.84 -10.55 5.45
N SER A 172 -5.72 -10.46 4.47
CA SER A 172 -6.29 -9.19 4.05
C SER A 172 -7.59 -9.37 3.28
N TYR A 173 -8.38 -8.30 3.19
CA TYR A 173 -9.54 -8.30 2.30
C TYR A 173 -9.14 -8.42 0.82
N PHE A 174 -7.93 -7.98 0.48
CA PHE A 174 -7.35 -8.12 -0.85
C PHE A 174 -7.15 -9.59 -1.23
N ASP A 175 -6.79 -10.44 -0.26
CA ASP A 175 -6.58 -11.88 -0.43
C ASP A 175 -7.85 -12.73 -0.14
N GLY A 176 -9.01 -12.08 0.02
CA GLY A 176 -10.30 -12.74 0.24
C GLY A 176 -10.69 -12.95 1.71
N ASP A 177 -9.98 -12.34 2.65
CA ASP A 177 -10.23 -12.50 4.09
C ASP A 177 -10.99 -11.32 4.71
N THR A 178 -12.01 -11.61 5.51
CA THR A 178 -12.62 -10.58 6.36
C THR A 178 -12.08 -10.67 7.78
N LEU A 179 -11.41 -9.62 8.24
CA LEU A 179 -10.71 -9.57 9.53
C LEU A 179 -11.55 -8.85 10.60
N TYR A 180 -11.57 -9.38 11.83
CA TYR A 180 -12.36 -8.89 12.96
C TYR A 180 -11.51 -8.84 14.24
N PRO A 181 -10.86 -7.70 14.52
CA PRO A 181 -10.06 -7.53 15.74
C PRO A 181 -10.94 -7.12 16.93
N HIS A 182 -10.68 -7.70 18.10
CA HIS A 182 -11.32 -7.34 19.37
C HIS A 182 -10.28 -6.92 20.39
N TYR A 183 -10.46 -5.72 20.92
CA TYR A 183 -9.54 -5.09 21.85
C TYR A 183 -10.18 -4.97 23.23
N ASP A 184 -9.36 -5.16 24.26
CA ASP A 184 -9.75 -4.82 25.62
C ASP A 184 -9.93 -3.29 25.74
N SER A 185 -11.08 -2.85 26.23
CA SER A 185 -11.41 -1.42 26.34
C SER A 185 -10.54 -0.65 27.36
N ILE A 186 -9.91 -1.36 28.30
CA ILE A 186 -9.08 -0.79 29.37
C ILE A 186 -7.61 -0.78 28.94
N THR A 187 -7.10 -1.90 28.43
CA THR A 187 -5.67 -2.02 28.09
C THR A 187 -5.35 -1.62 26.66
N GLY A 188 -6.34 -1.58 25.77
CA GLY A 188 -6.14 -1.37 24.33
C GLY A 188 -5.48 -2.56 23.61
N GLN A 189 -5.17 -3.65 24.32
CA GLN A 189 -4.53 -4.82 23.73
C GLN A 189 -5.55 -5.71 23.02
N MET A 190 -5.14 -6.31 21.90
CA MET A 190 -5.97 -7.27 21.18
C MET A 190 -6.08 -8.56 22.00
N THR A 191 -7.30 -8.89 22.41
CA THR A 191 -7.60 -10.09 23.21
C THR A 191 -8.07 -11.24 22.35
N LEU A 192 -8.71 -10.93 21.22
CA LEU A 192 -9.25 -11.92 20.31
C LEU A 192 -9.20 -11.38 18.89
N PHE A 193 -8.85 -12.24 17.96
CA PHE A 193 -8.87 -11.94 16.54
C PHE A 193 -9.66 -13.01 15.82
N ALA A 194 -10.57 -12.61 14.93
CA ALA A 194 -11.29 -13.54 14.09
C ALA A 194 -11.10 -13.21 12.61
N ARG A 195 -11.07 -14.24 11.78
CA ARG A 195 -11.00 -14.16 10.32
C ARG A 195 -12.13 -14.98 9.74
N ARG A 196 -12.79 -14.47 8.71
CA ARG A 196 -13.75 -15.22 7.90
C ARG A 196 -13.25 -15.33 6.47
N TYR A 197 -13.35 -16.54 5.91
CA TYR A 197 -13.06 -16.84 4.50
C TYR A 197 -14.05 -17.88 3.97
N SER A 198 -14.09 -18.06 2.66
CA SER A 198 -15.01 -18.98 1.98
C SER A 198 -14.24 -19.88 1.02
N ASP A 199 -14.60 -21.16 0.99
CA ASP A 199 -14.21 -22.07 -0.08
C ASP A 199 -15.30 -22.09 -1.16
N TYR A 200 -14.89 -22.17 -2.42
CA TYR A 200 -15.77 -22.15 -3.58
C TYR A 200 -15.75 -23.51 -4.30
N ASP A 201 -16.85 -23.89 -4.96
CA ASP A 201 -16.85 -25.02 -5.88
C ASP A 201 -16.16 -24.69 -7.22
N GLU A 202 -16.02 -25.69 -8.09
CA GLU A 202 -15.48 -25.54 -9.44
C GLU A 202 -16.26 -24.52 -10.30
N GLU A 203 -17.49 -24.17 -9.92
CA GLU A 203 -18.35 -23.17 -10.57
C GLU A 203 -18.26 -21.77 -9.91
N GLY A 204 -17.43 -21.61 -8.87
CA GLY A 204 -17.23 -20.33 -8.18
C GLY A 204 -18.33 -19.95 -7.18
N LYS A 205 -19.19 -20.90 -6.77
CA LYS A 205 -20.21 -20.69 -5.75
C LYS A 205 -19.68 -21.04 -4.36
N GLU A 206 -19.94 -20.18 -3.38
CA GLU A 206 -19.52 -20.41 -1.99
C GLU A 206 -20.14 -21.71 -1.43
N LEU A 207 -19.29 -22.67 -1.11
CA LEU A 207 -19.66 -23.96 -0.55
C LEU A 207 -19.68 -23.92 0.97
N ILE A 208 -18.58 -23.42 1.55
CA ILE A 208 -18.26 -23.51 2.96
C ILE A 208 -17.74 -22.17 3.40
N SER A 209 -18.30 -21.62 4.48
CA SER A 209 -17.71 -20.48 5.18
C SER A 209 -16.93 -20.99 6.38
N TRP A 210 -15.69 -20.53 6.50
CA TRP A 210 -14.82 -20.80 7.62
C TRP A 210 -14.66 -19.56 8.48
N VAL A 211 -14.58 -19.77 9.79
CA VAL A 211 -14.18 -18.75 10.75
C VAL A 211 -13.04 -19.29 11.61
N GLU A 212 -11.90 -18.62 11.57
CA GLU A 212 -10.76 -18.88 12.44
C GLU A 212 -10.74 -17.82 13.54
N VAL A 213 -10.57 -18.26 14.79
CA VAL A 213 -10.51 -17.39 15.96
C VAL A 213 -9.23 -17.69 16.72
N TRP A 214 -8.46 -16.65 17.01
CA TRP A 214 -7.24 -16.71 17.83
C TRP A 214 -7.47 -15.92 19.10
N ASP A 215 -7.32 -16.59 20.24
CA ASP A 215 -7.20 -15.92 21.55
C ASP A 215 -5.71 -15.84 21.95
N ASN A 216 -5.41 -15.67 23.24
CA ASN A 216 -4.03 -15.57 23.73
C ASN A 216 -3.29 -16.91 23.85
N LYS A 217 -3.97 -18.05 23.73
CA LYS A 217 -3.41 -19.41 23.91
C LYS A 217 -3.79 -20.38 22.79
N LYS A 218 -5.01 -20.29 22.28
CA LYS A 218 -5.66 -21.27 21.41
C LYS A 218 -6.12 -20.67 20.10
N MET A 219 -6.13 -21.53 19.09
CA MET A 219 -6.80 -21.30 17.83
C MET A 219 -8.02 -22.21 17.74
N TYR A 220 -9.15 -21.65 17.29
CA TYR A 220 -10.40 -22.34 17.06
C TYR A 220 -10.79 -22.19 15.59
N ARG A 221 -11.18 -23.29 14.95
CA ARG A 221 -11.66 -23.30 13.57
C ARG A 221 -13.10 -23.75 13.51
N TYR A 222 -13.95 -22.90 12.96
CA TYR A 222 -15.37 -23.08 12.82
C TYR A 222 -15.75 -23.23 11.35
N ARG A 223 -16.71 -24.11 11.05
CA ARG A 223 -17.22 -24.38 9.71
C ARG A 223 -18.72 -24.14 9.63
N GLN A 224 -19.18 -23.60 8.51
CA GLN A 224 -20.58 -23.51 8.14
C GLN A 224 -20.78 -23.97 6.69
N ASP A 225 -21.60 -25.00 6.49
CA ASP A 225 -21.96 -25.49 5.16
C ASP A 225 -23.13 -24.70 4.57
N LYS A 226 -22.98 -24.15 3.36
CA LYS A 226 -24.04 -23.39 2.67
C LYS A 226 -24.94 -24.26 1.77
N ARG A 227 -24.68 -25.57 1.65
CA ARG A 227 -25.43 -26.53 0.80
C ARG A 227 -26.57 -27.30 1.49
N GLY A 228 -26.97 -26.96 2.72
CA GLY A 228 -28.02 -27.67 3.47
C GLY A 228 -29.38 -26.96 3.55
N ILE A 229 -30.47 -27.74 3.47
CA ILE A 229 -31.86 -27.31 3.70
C ILE A 229 -31.96 -26.50 5.01
N ALA A 230 -32.65 -25.36 4.95
CA ALA A 230 -33.05 -24.57 6.11
C ALA A 230 -33.95 -25.41 7.05
N GLY A 231 -33.36 -26.18 7.96
CA GLY A 231 -34.13 -27.09 8.81
C GLY A 231 -33.41 -27.70 10.01
N ALA A 232 -32.07 -27.69 10.07
CA ALA A 232 -31.34 -28.21 11.22
C ALA A 232 -30.18 -27.27 11.61
N ILE A 233 -30.49 -26.01 11.93
CA ILE A 233 -29.54 -25.13 12.58
C ILE A 233 -29.41 -25.65 14.02
N ASN A 234 -28.39 -26.46 14.28
CA ASN A 234 -27.94 -26.73 15.64
C ASN A 234 -27.52 -25.39 16.25
N LYS A 235 -28.45 -24.77 16.98
CA LYS A 235 -28.20 -23.60 17.84
C LYS A 235 -27.32 -24.05 19.00
N VAL A 236 -26.02 -24.16 18.75
CA VAL A 236 -25.03 -24.27 19.80
C VAL A 236 -24.36 -22.91 19.89
N LYS A 237 -24.87 -22.05 20.79
CA LYS A 237 -24.08 -20.92 21.29
C LYS A 237 -22.97 -21.50 22.15
N GLN A 238 -21.87 -21.91 21.54
CA GLN A 238 -20.65 -22.25 22.27
C GLN A 238 -19.57 -21.20 22.03
N TYR A 239 -19.07 -20.72 23.17
CA TYR A 239 -17.91 -19.88 23.46
C TYR A 239 -17.66 -18.54 22.74
N PHE A 240 -18.26 -18.22 21.59
CA PHE A 240 -17.91 -16.96 20.89
C PHE A 240 -19.09 -16.22 20.23
N GLY A 241 -20.33 -16.59 20.55
CA GLY A 241 -21.52 -15.91 20.03
C GLY A 241 -21.72 -16.04 18.51
N ILE A 242 -21.03 -16.98 17.86
CA ILE A 242 -21.12 -17.25 16.43
C ILE A 242 -22.32 -18.18 16.17
N GLU A 243 -23.40 -17.67 15.57
CA GLU A 243 -24.58 -18.47 15.27
C GLU A 243 -24.45 -19.23 13.94
N GLY A 244 -24.79 -20.52 13.93
CA GLY A 244 -24.84 -21.33 12.71
C GLY A 244 -23.50 -21.94 12.25
N TYR A 245 -22.47 -21.89 13.08
CA TYR A 245 -21.17 -22.53 12.82
C TYR A 245 -20.91 -23.68 13.80
N THR A 246 -20.20 -24.71 13.34
CA THR A 246 -19.76 -25.85 14.15
C THR A 246 -18.24 -25.81 14.36
N LEU A 247 -17.78 -26.00 15.59
CA LEU A 247 -16.36 -26.13 15.91
C LEU A 247 -15.80 -27.42 15.27
N VAL A 248 -14.75 -27.30 14.48
CA VAL A 248 -14.08 -28.40 13.78
C VAL A 248 -12.71 -28.69 14.40
N GLU A 249 -12.00 -27.66 14.83
CA GLU A 249 -10.63 -27.79 15.32
C GLU A 249 -10.38 -26.83 16.49
N GLU A 250 -9.67 -27.30 17.51
CA GLU A 250 -9.17 -26.52 18.63
C GLU A 250 -7.78 -27.03 19.01
N HIS A 251 -6.78 -26.16 19.02
CA HIS A 251 -5.43 -26.49 19.46
C HIS A 251 -4.68 -25.26 20.02
N ASP A 252 -3.65 -25.51 20.83
CA ASP A 252 -2.77 -24.46 21.33
C ASP A 252 -1.84 -23.98 20.20
N HIS A 253 -1.78 -22.65 19.98
CA HIS A 253 -0.97 -22.09 18.89
C HIS A 253 0.52 -21.94 19.25
N GLY A 254 0.90 -22.17 20.51
CA GLY A 254 2.30 -22.19 20.94
C GLY A 254 2.96 -20.82 21.11
N PHE A 255 2.17 -19.75 21.33
CA PHE A 255 2.65 -18.40 21.66
C PHE A 255 2.10 -17.94 23.01
N THR A 256 2.75 -16.98 23.65
CA THR A 256 2.34 -16.41 24.95
C THR A 256 1.27 -15.34 24.85
N GLU A 257 1.12 -14.73 23.68
CA GLU A 257 0.10 -13.73 23.33
C GLU A 257 -0.57 -14.10 22.00
N CYS A 258 -1.68 -13.44 21.68
CA CYS A 258 -2.37 -13.65 20.40
C CYS A 258 -1.39 -13.45 19.23
N PRO A 259 -1.15 -14.48 18.39
CA PRO A 259 -0.05 -14.52 17.43
C PRO A 259 -0.36 -13.76 16.13
N VAL A 260 -1.17 -12.70 16.24
CA VAL A 260 -1.65 -11.92 15.12
C VAL A 260 -1.19 -10.47 15.28
N VAL A 261 -0.46 -9.97 14.28
CA VAL A 261 -0.19 -8.54 14.10
C VAL A 261 -1.31 -7.99 13.24
N TYR A 262 -2.05 -6.98 13.70
CA TYR A 262 -3.12 -6.35 12.93
C TYR A 262 -2.96 -4.84 12.98
N TYR A 263 -3.15 -4.20 11.83
CA TYR A 263 -3.20 -2.76 11.71
C TYR A 263 -4.36 -2.34 10.83
N ARG A 264 -4.92 -1.19 11.18
CA ARG A 264 -6.00 -0.57 10.45
C ARG A 264 -5.73 0.92 10.32
N ASP A 265 -5.66 1.36 9.08
CA ASP A 265 -5.73 2.78 8.77
C ASP A 265 -7.17 3.28 9.01
N LYS A 266 -7.29 4.34 9.80
CA LYS A 266 -8.60 4.94 10.14
C LYS A 266 -9.27 5.54 8.90
N HIS A 267 -8.49 5.94 7.91
CA HIS A 267 -8.94 6.61 6.70
C HIS A 267 -9.21 5.65 5.54
N GLY A 268 -8.86 4.36 5.68
CA GLY A 268 -9.06 3.35 4.65
C GLY A 268 -7.91 3.29 3.66
N ALA A 269 -8.21 3.17 2.37
CA ALA A 269 -7.19 3.13 1.33
C ALA A 269 -6.38 4.44 1.26
N CYS A 270 -5.11 4.37 0.86
CA CYS A 270 -4.20 5.50 0.92
C CYS A 270 -4.54 6.68 -0.02
N TRP A 271 -5.34 6.44 -1.06
CA TRP A 271 -5.85 7.47 -1.97
C TRP A 271 -7.20 8.06 -1.53
N SER A 272 -7.76 7.65 -0.39
CA SER A 272 -9.13 8.01 0.02
C SER A 272 -9.40 9.52 0.02
N PHE A 273 -8.39 10.34 0.33
CA PHE A 273 -8.50 11.81 0.30
C PHE A 273 -8.41 12.42 -1.10
N SER A 274 -7.79 11.73 -2.05
CA SER A 274 -7.70 12.16 -3.46
C SER A 274 -8.77 11.54 -4.36
N GLN A 275 -9.57 10.57 -3.87
CA GLN A 275 -10.54 9.84 -4.69
C GLN A 275 -11.54 10.76 -5.41
N ASP A 276 -12.04 11.80 -4.74
CA ASP A 276 -12.97 12.76 -5.36
C ASP A 276 -12.31 13.55 -6.51
N ASN A 277 -11.03 13.91 -6.36
CA ASN A 277 -10.27 14.56 -7.43
C ASN A 277 -10.02 13.60 -8.61
N ILE A 278 -9.78 12.32 -8.32
CA ILE A 278 -9.61 11.28 -9.35
C ILE A 278 -10.92 11.09 -10.14
N ASP A 279 -12.05 10.92 -9.45
CA ASP A 279 -13.37 10.80 -10.08
C ASP A 279 -13.69 12.01 -10.98
N LYS A 280 -13.37 13.23 -10.52
CA LYS A 280 -13.55 14.47 -11.30
C LYS A 280 -12.62 14.55 -12.49
N TYR A 281 -11.38 14.07 -12.37
CA TYR A 281 -10.42 14.02 -13.46
C TYR A 281 -10.90 13.09 -14.59
N GLU A 282 -11.36 11.89 -14.22
CA GLU A 282 -11.91 10.91 -15.17
C GLU A 282 -13.14 11.44 -15.89
N LEU A 283 -14.03 12.13 -15.16
CA LEU A 283 -15.19 12.78 -15.74
C LEU A 283 -14.79 13.89 -16.73
N ALA A 284 -13.83 14.75 -16.36
CA ALA A 284 -13.37 15.85 -17.21
C ALA A 284 -12.74 15.34 -18.52
N ILE A 285 -11.90 14.30 -18.46
CA ILE A 285 -11.32 13.67 -19.65
C ILE A 285 -12.38 12.99 -20.49
N SER A 286 -13.33 12.29 -19.88
CA SER A 286 -14.43 11.63 -20.61
C SER A 286 -15.26 12.65 -21.39
N HIS A 287 -15.54 13.82 -20.80
CA HIS A 287 -16.19 14.94 -21.50
C HIS A 287 -15.35 15.51 -22.63
N LEU A 288 -14.03 15.68 -22.42
CA LEU A 288 -13.13 16.17 -23.45
C LEU A 288 -13.08 15.22 -24.66
N CYS A 289 -12.94 13.91 -24.42
CA CYS A 289 -12.95 12.90 -25.48
C CYS A 289 -14.26 12.90 -26.26
N GLN A 290 -15.40 13.03 -25.57
CA GLN A 290 -16.70 13.15 -26.24
C GLN A 290 -16.84 14.41 -27.07
N ASN A 291 -16.37 15.55 -26.54
CA ASN A 291 -16.36 16.80 -27.28
C ASN A 291 -15.52 16.63 -28.56
N ASN A 292 -14.31 16.09 -28.44
CA ASN A 292 -13.43 15.82 -29.57
C ASN A 292 -14.06 14.86 -30.59
N MET A 293 -14.79 13.83 -30.16
CA MET A 293 -15.52 12.93 -31.06
C MET A 293 -16.70 13.64 -31.75
N ALA A 294 -17.46 14.46 -31.04
CA ALA A 294 -18.59 15.20 -31.60
C ALA A 294 -18.17 16.22 -32.65
N TYR A 295 -17.01 16.86 -32.47
CA TYR A 295 -16.42 17.81 -33.41
C TYR A 295 -15.37 17.19 -34.34
N ALA A 296 -15.21 15.86 -34.34
CA ALA A 296 -14.22 15.17 -35.18
C ALA A 296 -14.52 15.39 -36.68
N PHE A 297 -15.81 15.45 -37.03
CA PHE A 297 -16.27 15.77 -38.38
C PHE A 297 -16.84 17.21 -38.41
N PRO A 298 -16.53 18.00 -39.45
CA PRO A 298 -17.10 19.34 -39.59
C PRO A 298 -18.63 19.26 -39.66
N ILE A 299 -19.31 19.95 -38.74
CA ILE A 299 -20.76 20.08 -38.76
C ILE A 299 -21.09 21.25 -39.70
N MET A 300 -21.67 20.95 -40.86
CA MET A 300 -22.11 21.97 -41.79
C MET A 300 -23.46 22.52 -41.37
N LEU A 301 -23.56 23.83 -41.24
CA LEU A 301 -24.78 24.57 -40.97
C LEU A 301 -25.28 25.16 -42.29
N LEU A 302 -26.51 24.83 -42.66
CA LEU A 302 -27.15 25.35 -43.86
C LEU A 302 -28.32 26.25 -43.45
N LYS A 303 -28.40 27.45 -44.02
CA LYS A 303 -29.45 28.43 -43.76
C LYS A 303 -30.14 28.77 -45.08
N GLY A 304 -31.36 28.26 -45.27
CA GLY A 304 -32.19 28.45 -46.46
C GLY A 304 -33.59 27.82 -46.29
N GLU A 305 -34.57 28.22 -47.12
CA GLU A 305 -35.94 27.66 -47.10
C GLU A 305 -36.06 26.31 -47.85
N ASP A 306 -35.18 26.05 -48.83
CA ASP A 306 -35.21 24.86 -49.71
C ASP A 306 -33.88 24.06 -49.64
N VAL A 307 -33.56 23.50 -48.47
CA VAL A 307 -32.36 22.67 -48.28
C VAL A 307 -32.71 21.17 -48.25
N GLU A 308 -32.41 20.44 -49.32
CA GLU A 308 -32.49 18.97 -49.35
C GLU A 308 -31.11 18.34 -49.05
N ILE A 309 -31.06 17.50 -48.01
CA ILE A 309 -29.86 16.76 -47.61
C ILE A 309 -30.02 15.29 -48.05
N GLN A 310 -29.22 14.83 -49.02
CA GLN A 310 -29.14 13.40 -49.37
C GLN A 310 -27.96 12.73 -48.65
N GLY A 311 -28.25 11.81 -47.73
CA GLY A 311 -27.27 11.00 -46.99
C GLY A 311 -27.26 9.52 -47.41
N ASP A 312 -26.10 8.87 -47.27
CA ASP A 312 -25.93 7.40 -47.34
C ASP A 312 -25.78 6.82 -45.92
N MET A 313 -25.98 5.51 -45.77
CA MET A 313 -26.00 4.68 -44.57
C MET A 313 -24.76 4.77 -43.66
N TYR A 314 -23.72 5.52 -44.07
CA TYR A 314 -22.49 5.82 -43.32
C TYR A 314 -22.31 7.31 -42.98
N GLY A 315 -23.30 8.18 -43.23
CA GLY A 315 -23.31 9.58 -42.76
C GLY A 315 -22.45 10.57 -43.56
N ALA A 316 -21.90 10.18 -44.71
CA ALA A 316 -21.19 11.10 -45.61
C ALA A 316 -22.19 11.79 -46.56
N VAL A 317 -22.39 13.09 -46.37
CA VAL A 317 -23.21 13.95 -47.26
C VAL A 317 -22.46 14.13 -48.59
N LYS A 318 -23.04 13.71 -49.72
CA LYS A 318 -22.39 13.79 -51.05
C LYS A 318 -22.80 15.00 -51.90
N ALA A 319 -23.94 15.63 -51.64
CA ALA A 319 -24.36 16.82 -52.38
C ALA A 319 -25.24 17.71 -51.50
N ILE A 320 -25.02 19.02 -51.62
CA ILE A 320 -25.77 20.07 -50.95
C ILE A 320 -26.19 21.05 -52.04
N THR A 321 -27.49 21.15 -52.28
CA THR A 321 -28.07 22.12 -53.20
C THR A 321 -28.59 23.30 -52.38
N MET A 322 -28.20 24.51 -52.77
CA MET A 322 -28.56 25.77 -52.10
C MET A 322 -29.10 26.76 -53.13
N GLY A 323 -30.08 27.56 -52.72
CA GLY A 323 -30.58 28.71 -53.45
C GLY A 323 -29.56 29.85 -53.53
N LYS A 324 -29.85 30.85 -54.37
CA LYS A 324 -28.93 31.98 -54.63
C LYS A 324 -28.68 32.88 -53.42
N ASP A 325 -29.59 32.88 -52.44
CA ASP A 325 -29.55 33.74 -51.25
C ASP A 325 -29.28 32.94 -49.96
N ASP A 326 -28.95 31.65 -50.06
CA ASP A 326 -28.70 30.77 -48.92
C ASP A 326 -27.25 30.85 -48.43
N ASP A 327 -27.04 30.72 -47.12
CA ASP A 327 -25.72 30.79 -46.47
C ASP A 327 -25.32 29.43 -45.91
N ALA A 328 -24.05 29.06 -46.08
CA ALA A 328 -23.47 27.82 -45.57
C ALA A 328 -22.18 28.11 -44.82
N GLY A 329 -22.14 27.67 -43.57
CA GLY A 329 -20.97 27.80 -42.70
C GLY A 329 -20.65 26.49 -42.03
N PHE A 330 -19.40 26.31 -41.62
CA PHE A 330 -19.06 25.25 -40.67
C PHE A 330 -19.25 25.77 -39.26
N MET A 331 -19.83 24.94 -38.38
CA MET A 331 -19.89 25.27 -36.97
C MET A 331 -18.46 25.31 -36.41
N ASN A 332 -18.04 26.50 -35.97
CA ASN A 332 -16.74 26.66 -35.32
C ASN A 332 -16.71 25.85 -34.02
N ARG A 333 -15.59 25.16 -33.78
CA ARG A 333 -15.34 24.50 -32.50
C ARG A 333 -15.29 25.58 -31.41
N PRO A 334 -15.95 25.37 -30.25
CA PRO A 334 -15.76 26.26 -29.11
C PRO A 334 -14.27 26.26 -28.71
N GLU A 335 -13.64 27.43 -28.56
CA GLU A 335 -12.27 27.55 -28.02
C GLU A 335 -12.24 27.28 -26.50
N ALA A 336 -12.67 26.09 -26.09
CA ALA A 336 -12.66 25.67 -24.68
C ALA A 336 -11.38 24.90 -24.29
N SER A 337 -10.45 24.68 -25.23
CA SER A 337 -9.25 23.86 -25.04
C SER A 337 -8.38 24.31 -23.85
N GLN A 338 -8.15 25.62 -23.72
CA GLN A 338 -7.35 26.18 -22.62
C GLN A 338 -8.00 25.98 -21.25
N SER A 339 -9.34 26.07 -21.16
CA SER A 339 -10.07 25.84 -19.90
C SER A 339 -10.03 24.37 -19.49
N PHE A 340 -10.17 23.45 -20.46
CA PHE A 340 -10.02 22.01 -20.20
C PHE A 340 -8.58 21.66 -19.78
N GLU A 341 -7.58 22.20 -20.46
CA GLU A 341 -6.17 21.99 -20.10
C GLU A 341 -5.87 22.49 -18.68
N LEU A 342 -6.34 23.69 -18.33
CA LEU A 342 -6.19 24.24 -16.98
C LEU A 342 -6.86 23.35 -15.94
N GLN A 343 -8.08 22.87 -16.21
CA GLN A 343 -8.82 21.98 -15.31
C GLN A 343 -8.08 20.66 -15.10
N ILE A 344 -7.65 20.00 -16.18
CA ILE A 344 -6.93 18.72 -16.14
C ILE A 344 -5.61 18.86 -15.38
N ASN A 345 -4.82 19.89 -15.69
CA ASN A 345 -3.55 20.13 -15.04
C ASN A 345 -3.72 20.49 -13.55
N THR A 346 -4.76 21.23 -13.20
CA THR A 346 -5.06 21.57 -11.80
C THR A 346 -5.50 20.33 -11.01
N LEU A 347 -6.41 19.53 -11.57
CA LEU A 347 -6.87 18.29 -10.93
C LEU A 347 -5.71 17.30 -10.74
N LEU A 348 -4.85 17.15 -11.75
CA LEU A 348 -3.66 16.31 -11.66
C LEU A 348 -2.77 16.73 -10.49
N LYS A 349 -2.45 18.02 -10.39
CA LYS A 349 -1.67 18.57 -9.26
C LYS A 349 -2.35 18.31 -7.91
N MET A 350 -3.66 18.51 -7.81
CA MET A 350 -4.42 18.26 -6.59
C MET A 350 -4.45 16.78 -6.19
N ILE A 351 -4.49 15.85 -7.15
CA ILE A 351 -4.41 14.40 -6.90
C ILE A 351 -3.06 14.07 -6.25
N PHE A 352 -1.96 14.52 -6.86
CA PHE A 352 -0.60 14.27 -6.37
C PHE A 352 -0.34 14.92 -5.00
N MET A 353 -0.72 16.19 -4.84
CA MET A 353 -0.59 16.90 -3.56
C MET A 353 -1.46 16.26 -2.47
N GLY A 354 -2.72 15.91 -2.77
CA GLY A 354 -3.63 15.29 -1.82
C GLY A 354 -3.24 13.86 -1.40
N SER A 355 -2.46 13.17 -2.23
CA SER A 355 -1.95 11.83 -1.95
C SER A 355 -0.51 11.82 -1.40
N PHE A 356 0.13 12.98 -1.28
CA PHE A 356 1.56 13.10 -0.91
C PHE A 356 2.48 12.30 -1.84
N VAL A 357 2.20 12.36 -3.15
CA VAL A 357 2.91 11.63 -4.20
C VAL A 357 3.51 12.66 -5.15
N VAL A 358 4.69 12.37 -5.70
CA VAL A 358 5.44 13.34 -6.49
C VAL A 358 5.47 12.92 -7.95
N MET A 359 5.20 13.88 -8.83
CA MET A 359 5.53 13.79 -10.24
C MET A 359 6.93 14.39 -10.42
N PRO A 360 7.96 13.58 -10.76
CA PRO A 360 9.30 14.11 -10.91
C PRO A 360 9.32 15.15 -12.05
N PRO A 361 9.87 16.35 -11.80
CA PRO A 361 9.98 17.37 -12.83
C PRO A 361 10.97 16.93 -13.92
N GLU A 362 10.76 17.38 -15.15
CA GLU A 362 11.75 17.19 -16.21
C GLU A 362 13.07 17.87 -15.83
N VAL A 363 14.11 17.05 -15.66
CA VAL A 363 15.45 17.55 -15.32
C VAL A 363 16.06 18.17 -16.57
N LYS A 364 16.08 19.50 -16.61
CA LYS A 364 16.81 20.24 -17.65
C LYS A 364 18.31 20.15 -17.38
N SER A 365 18.92 19.06 -17.85
CA SER A 365 20.37 18.82 -18.02
C SER A 365 21.30 19.34 -16.89
N GLY A 366 21.67 18.46 -15.98
CA GLY A 366 22.73 18.63 -14.99
C GLY A 366 22.65 17.55 -13.91
N ASP A 367 23.77 17.16 -13.32
CA ASP A 367 23.76 16.28 -12.14
C ASP A 367 23.02 16.99 -11.00
N LEU A 368 21.85 16.46 -10.63
CA LEU A 368 21.09 16.97 -9.50
C LEU A 368 21.82 16.58 -8.20
N PRO A 369 22.17 17.54 -7.32
CA PRO A 369 22.68 17.23 -5.99
C PRO A 369 21.70 16.37 -5.22
N GLY A 370 22.18 15.43 -4.39
CA GLY A 370 21.30 14.54 -3.60
C GLY A 370 20.31 15.30 -2.72
N VAL A 371 20.67 16.48 -2.22
CA VAL A 371 19.76 17.37 -1.46
C VAL A 371 18.60 17.89 -2.32
N ALA A 372 18.82 18.19 -3.60
CA ALA A 372 17.76 18.65 -4.50
C ALA A 372 16.76 17.52 -4.79
N ILE A 373 17.24 16.29 -4.94
CA ILE A 373 16.39 15.10 -5.08
C ILE A 373 15.52 14.93 -3.84
N LYS A 374 16.10 15.03 -2.64
CA LYS A 374 15.35 14.97 -1.38
C LYS A 374 14.26 16.03 -1.30
N LEU A 375 14.55 17.26 -1.72
CA LEU A 375 13.58 18.36 -1.71
C LEU A 375 12.40 18.11 -2.66
N ILE A 376 12.65 17.55 -3.85
CA ILE A 376 11.60 17.19 -4.80
C ILE A 376 10.68 16.12 -4.21
N TYR A 377 11.24 15.11 -3.55
CA TYR A 377 10.49 13.99 -2.95
C TYR A 377 9.99 14.25 -1.52
N SER A 378 10.16 15.46 -0.97
CA SER A 378 9.78 15.79 0.42
C SER A 378 8.36 15.34 0.79
N PRO A 379 7.31 15.61 -0.01
CA PRO A 379 5.95 15.20 0.34
C PRO A 379 5.81 13.68 0.53
N SER A 380 6.41 12.89 -0.37
CA SER A 380 6.42 11.42 -0.27
C SER A 380 7.20 10.95 0.96
N LEU A 381 8.30 11.62 1.29
CA LEU A 381 9.10 11.32 2.48
C LEU A 381 8.37 11.66 3.78
N GLU A 382 7.71 12.81 3.86
CA GLU A 382 6.90 13.20 5.01
C GLU A 382 5.80 12.17 5.29
N LYS A 383 5.11 11.71 4.23
CA LYS A 383 4.10 10.66 4.37
C LYS A 383 4.72 9.34 4.80
N ALA A 384 5.84 8.93 4.21
CA ALA A 384 6.54 7.70 4.61
C ALA A 384 7.04 7.75 6.06
N MET A 385 7.53 8.89 6.55
CA MET A 385 7.92 9.06 7.95
C MET A 385 6.75 8.88 8.93
N ILE A 386 5.58 9.42 8.58
CA ILE A 386 4.35 9.21 9.37
C ILE A 386 3.93 7.74 9.32
N ASP A 387 3.96 7.14 8.13
CA ASP A 387 3.60 5.74 7.95
C ASP A 387 4.52 4.82 8.78
N CYS A 388 5.83 5.05 8.78
CA CYS A 388 6.76 4.31 9.64
C CYS A 388 6.32 4.38 11.12
N LYS A 389 5.94 5.57 11.60
CA LYS A 389 5.44 5.75 12.98
C LYS A 389 4.12 5.06 13.26
N GLU A 390 3.23 5.02 12.28
CA GLU A 390 1.97 4.26 12.39
C GLU A 390 2.21 2.75 12.45
N PHE A 391 3.23 2.26 11.74
CA PHE A 391 3.62 0.85 11.73
C PHE A 391 4.54 0.43 12.89
N ASP A 392 5.12 1.36 13.66
CA ASP A 392 6.05 1.05 14.77
C ASP A 392 5.46 0.01 15.75
N GLU A 393 4.19 0.15 16.17
CA GLU A 393 3.53 -0.83 17.05
C GLU A 393 3.40 -2.22 16.40
N SER A 394 3.11 -2.24 15.09
CA SER A 394 3.01 -3.50 14.32
C SER A 394 4.37 -4.18 14.19
N ILE A 395 5.42 -3.41 13.91
CA ILE A 395 6.81 -3.91 13.79
C ILE A 395 7.28 -4.44 15.15
N ASP A 396 6.99 -3.74 16.24
CA ASP A 396 7.33 -4.19 17.58
C ASP A 396 6.64 -5.51 17.93
N LYS A 397 5.34 -5.65 17.63
CA LYS A 397 4.62 -6.91 17.85
C LYS A 397 5.16 -8.02 16.94
N MET A 398 5.44 -7.74 15.68
CA MET A 398 6.03 -8.67 14.73
C MET A 398 7.37 -9.21 15.23
N LYS A 399 8.25 -8.32 15.69
CA LYS A 399 9.53 -8.65 16.32
C LYS A 399 9.35 -9.54 17.54
N ARG A 400 8.43 -9.23 18.46
CA ARG A 400 8.19 -10.06 19.66
C ARG A 400 7.73 -11.47 19.31
N LEU A 401 6.78 -11.59 18.38
CA LEU A 401 6.28 -12.89 17.91
C LEU A 401 7.37 -13.67 17.19
N PHE A 402 8.20 -13.00 16.39
CA PHE A 402 9.33 -13.63 15.71
C PHE A 402 10.38 -14.14 16.71
N LEU A 403 10.77 -13.35 17.72
CA LEU A 403 11.70 -13.78 18.77
C LEU A 403 11.19 -15.02 19.51
N HIS A 404 9.89 -15.08 19.81
CA HIS A 404 9.28 -16.24 20.43
C HIS A 404 9.29 -17.46 19.49
N GLY A 405 8.76 -17.32 18.27
CA GLY A 405 8.64 -18.44 17.33
C GLY A 405 9.99 -18.98 16.86
N TYR A 406 10.90 -18.10 16.46
CA TYR A 406 12.23 -18.48 15.99
C TYR A 406 13.13 -18.97 17.14
N GLY A 407 12.99 -18.37 18.34
CA GLY A 407 13.64 -18.87 19.55
C GLY A 407 13.22 -20.30 19.90
N THR A 408 11.93 -20.63 19.73
CA THR A 408 11.43 -22.01 19.87
C THR A 408 11.96 -22.92 18.77
N GLU A 409 11.97 -22.49 17.51
CA GLU A 409 12.54 -23.27 16.38
C GLU A 409 14.01 -23.63 16.59
N LYS A 410 14.80 -22.72 17.18
CA LYS A 410 16.23 -22.93 17.49
C LYS A 410 16.48 -23.62 18.82
N GLY A 411 15.46 -23.89 19.63
CA GLY A 411 15.61 -24.45 20.98
C GLY A 411 16.32 -23.51 21.97
N GLN A 412 16.34 -22.20 21.70
CA GLN A 412 17.05 -21.17 22.48
C GLN A 412 16.12 -20.03 22.95
N LEU A 413 14.84 -20.34 23.17
CA LEU A 413 13.79 -19.35 23.48
C LEU A 413 14.20 -18.31 24.53
N THR A 414 14.73 -18.73 25.68
CA THR A 414 15.14 -17.82 26.76
C THR A 414 16.22 -16.83 26.33
N LYS A 415 17.16 -17.25 25.47
CA LYS A 415 18.23 -16.38 24.98
C LYS A 415 17.68 -15.31 24.03
N PHE A 416 16.81 -15.71 23.10
CA PHE A 416 16.17 -14.78 22.16
C PHE A 416 15.26 -13.78 22.87
N LEU A 417 14.45 -14.22 23.85
CA LEU A 417 13.55 -13.32 24.59
C LEU A 417 14.28 -12.32 25.49
N ASN A 418 15.52 -12.62 25.89
CA ASN A 418 16.34 -11.70 26.68
C ASN A 418 17.01 -10.61 25.83
N LEU A 419 17.02 -10.73 24.50
CA LEU A 419 17.58 -9.70 23.63
C LEU A 419 16.72 -8.45 23.62
N LYS A 420 17.33 -7.30 23.92
CA LYS A 420 16.66 -5.99 23.82
C LYS A 420 16.89 -5.35 22.46
N ILE A 421 16.06 -5.74 21.51
CA ILE A 421 16.12 -5.23 20.14
C ILE A 421 15.07 -4.12 19.94
N PHE A 422 15.52 -2.99 19.43
CA PHE A 422 14.66 -1.96 18.87
C PHE A 422 14.58 -2.15 17.36
N SER A 423 13.39 -2.01 16.78
CA SER A 423 13.16 -2.25 15.35
C SER A 423 12.21 -1.22 14.78
N TRP A 424 12.60 -0.60 13.66
CA TRP A 424 11.82 0.46 13.03
C TRP A 424 12.02 0.45 11.52
N ALA A 425 11.00 0.88 10.78
CA ALA A 425 11.12 1.09 9.34
C ALA A 425 11.87 2.39 9.05
N VAL A 426 12.78 2.36 8.07
CA VAL A 426 13.53 3.53 7.61
C VAL A 426 13.00 3.97 6.25
N PRO A 427 12.43 5.17 6.10
CA PRO A 427 11.94 5.64 4.82
C PRO A 427 13.03 5.61 3.74
N TYR A 428 12.71 5.04 2.59
CA TYR A 428 13.58 5.06 1.43
C TYR A 428 13.64 6.47 0.85
N VAL A 429 14.87 6.92 0.60
CA VAL A 429 15.17 8.22 0.03
C VAL A 429 15.96 8.00 -1.25
N HIS A 430 15.51 8.60 -2.35
CA HIS A 430 16.30 8.62 -3.58
C HIS A 430 17.64 9.30 -3.34
N GLN A 431 18.74 8.60 -3.65
CA GLN A 431 20.10 9.09 -3.45
C GLN A 431 20.92 8.95 -4.73
N ASN A 432 21.90 9.84 -4.89
CA ASN A 432 22.92 9.70 -5.91
C ASN A 432 23.99 8.72 -5.42
N ALA A 433 24.09 7.55 -6.06
CA ALA A 433 25.03 6.50 -5.67
C ALA A 433 26.49 6.97 -5.68
N ALA A 434 26.87 7.86 -6.62
CA ALA A 434 28.22 8.40 -6.69
C ALA A 434 28.54 9.31 -5.48
N GLU A 435 27.57 10.12 -5.06
CA GLU A 435 27.69 10.99 -3.88
C GLU A 435 27.78 10.16 -2.60
N LEU A 436 26.95 9.11 -2.46
CA LEU A 436 26.98 8.19 -1.33
C LEU A 436 28.36 7.52 -1.18
N VAL A 437 28.90 6.94 -2.25
CA VAL A 437 30.21 6.28 -2.22
C VAL A 437 31.32 7.27 -1.86
N SER A 438 31.30 8.49 -2.43
CA SER A 438 32.27 9.53 -2.09
C SER A 438 32.23 9.91 -0.61
N ASN A 439 31.01 10.07 -0.05
CA ASN A 439 30.82 10.37 1.36
C ASN A 439 31.30 9.22 2.28
N LEU A 440 31.01 7.97 1.92
CA LEU A 440 31.46 6.80 2.68
C LEU A 440 32.99 6.71 2.72
N VAL A 441 33.67 6.91 1.57
CA VAL A 441 35.14 6.92 1.51
C VAL A 441 35.72 8.02 2.40
N GLN A 442 35.12 9.21 2.42
CA GLN A 442 35.56 10.31 3.28
C GLN A 442 35.35 10.00 4.76
N LEU A 443 34.19 9.46 5.15
CA LEU A 443 33.90 9.10 6.55
C LEU A 443 34.83 8.01 7.08
N VAL A 444 35.10 7.00 6.26
CA VAL A 444 36.05 5.93 6.57
C VAL A 444 37.49 6.46 6.63
N GLY A 445 37.87 7.31 5.66
CA GLY A 445 39.19 7.95 5.61
C GLY A 445 39.45 8.87 6.81
N ALA A 446 38.41 9.56 7.28
CA ALA A 446 38.45 10.40 8.48
C ALA A 446 38.41 9.61 9.80
N GLY A 447 38.19 8.30 9.75
CA GLY A 447 38.08 7.44 10.94
C GLY A 447 36.78 7.62 11.72
N ILE A 448 35.74 8.22 11.12
CA ILE A 448 34.42 8.41 11.73
C ILE A 448 33.60 7.12 11.60
N LEU A 449 33.73 6.42 10.46
CA LEU A 449 33.03 5.17 10.17
C LEU A 449 34.05 4.02 10.11
N SER A 450 33.65 2.83 10.56
CA SER A 450 34.46 1.63 10.39
C SER A 450 34.52 1.23 8.91
N LYS A 451 35.61 0.56 8.50
CA LYS A 451 35.74 0.01 7.14
C LYS A 451 34.71 -1.11 6.86
N GLU A 452 34.29 -1.81 7.90
CA GLU A 452 33.28 -2.87 7.85
C GLU A 452 31.91 -2.28 7.52
N THR A 453 31.45 -1.31 8.31
CA THR A 453 30.20 -0.56 8.06
C THR A 453 30.24 0.14 6.71
N GLY A 454 31.39 0.70 6.31
CA GLY A 454 31.54 1.33 5.00
C GLY A 454 31.43 0.34 3.84
N SER A 455 31.81 -0.92 4.05
CA SER A 455 31.64 -1.99 3.06
C SER A 455 30.18 -2.43 2.96
N GLU A 456 29.47 -2.53 4.09
CA GLU A 456 28.06 -2.91 4.14
C GLU A 456 27.15 -1.84 3.51
N GLU A 457 27.36 -0.57 3.85
CA GLU A 457 26.56 0.57 3.36
C GLU A 457 26.89 0.97 1.90
N SER A 458 27.92 0.38 1.30
CA SER A 458 28.35 0.71 -0.07
C SER A 458 27.35 0.29 -1.15
N GLY A 459 26.45 -0.66 -0.86
CA GLY A 459 25.44 -1.18 -1.79
C GLY A 459 25.96 -2.04 -2.95
N TYR A 460 27.28 -2.14 -3.13
CA TYR A 460 27.92 -2.92 -4.20
C TYR A 460 28.60 -4.21 -3.71
N GLY A 461 28.67 -4.42 -2.39
CA GLY A 461 29.26 -5.61 -1.79
C GLY A 461 28.44 -6.87 -2.04
N LYS A 462 29.11 -8.01 -2.24
CA LYS A 462 28.45 -9.34 -2.19
C LYS A 462 28.37 -9.82 -0.75
N ASN A 463 27.54 -10.83 -0.47
CA ASN A 463 27.47 -11.40 0.88
C ASN A 463 28.87 -11.84 1.36
N ASN A 464 29.21 -11.48 2.60
CA ASN A 464 30.53 -11.59 3.22
C ASN A 464 31.67 -10.85 2.48
N GLU A 465 31.41 -9.66 1.92
CA GLU A 465 32.46 -8.87 1.24
C GLU A 465 33.60 -8.49 2.19
N TRP A 466 33.29 -8.15 3.44
CA TRP A 466 34.29 -7.80 4.44
C TRP A 466 35.26 -8.96 4.73
N ASP A 467 34.76 -10.18 4.86
CA ASP A 467 35.60 -11.38 5.02
C ASP A 467 36.52 -11.61 3.81
N ARG A 468 36.04 -11.28 2.59
CA ARG A 468 36.86 -11.38 1.37
C ARG A 468 37.96 -10.34 1.38
N ILE A 469 37.64 -9.09 1.72
CA ILE A 469 38.62 -8.00 1.88
C ILE A 469 39.66 -8.39 2.93
N MET A 470 39.24 -8.94 4.07
CA MET A 470 40.14 -9.38 5.12
C MET A 470 40.99 -10.59 4.71
N ARG A 471 40.46 -11.51 3.89
CA ARG A 471 41.23 -12.62 3.33
C ARG A 471 42.26 -12.13 2.32
N GLU A 472 41.88 -11.26 1.41
CA GLU A 472 42.80 -10.64 0.43
C GLU A 472 43.91 -9.86 1.14
N TYR A 473 43.57 -9.12 2.21
CA TYR A 473 44.55 -8.41 3.02
C TYR A 473 45.51 -9.35 3.75
N LYS A 474 45.02 -10.47 4.31
CA LYS A 474 45.85 -11.51 4.92
C LYS A 474 46.76 -12.19 3.88
N GLU A 475 46.27 -12.47 2.68
CA GLU A 475 47.05 -13.04 1.58
C GLU A 475 48.16 -12.08 1.12
N GLN A 476 47.87 -10.78 1.01
CA GLN A 476 48.87 -9.74 0.73
C GLN A 476 49.93 -9.67 1.83
N GLN A 477 49.54 -9.63 3.11
CA GLN A 477 50.50 -9.63 4.22
C GLN A 477 51.41 -10.87 4.21
N GLN A 478 50.86 -12.05 3.92
CA GLN A 478 51.66 -13.27 3.80
C GLN A 478 52.64 -13.20 2.62
N ALA A 479 52.20 -12.68 1.47
CA ALA A 479 53.04 -12.49 0.29
C ALA A 479 54.19 -11.50 0.56
N ASP A 480 53.90 -10.39 1.24
CA ASP A 480 54.90 -9.39 1.62
C ASP A 480 55.91 -9.96 2.63
N LEU A 481 55.45 -10.73 3.61
CA LEU A 481 56.34 -11.39 4.58
C LEU A 481 57.26 -12.40 3.90
N LEU A 482 56.73 -13.18 2.95
CA LEU A 482 57.49 -14.12 2.11
C LEU A 482 58.51 -13.41 1.22
N TYR A 483 58.17 -12.25 0.68
CA TYR A 483 59.07 -11.42 -0.11
C TYR A 483 60.22 -10.86 0.75
N GLN A 484 59.91 -10.31 1.93
CA GLN A 484 60.92 -9.84 2.88
C GLN A 484 61.85 -10.97 3.36
N LEU A 485 61.32 -12.16 3.61
CA LEU A 485 62.12 -13.35 3.96
C LEU A 485 63.03 -13.78 2.81
N LYS A 486 62.58 -13.70 1.55
CA LYS A 486 63.42 -13.96 0.37
C LYS A 486 64.54 -12.93 0.22
N ILE A 487 64.26 -11.64 0.45
CA ILE A 487 65.28 -10.58 0.44
C ILE A 487 66.33 -10.85 1.51
N LYS A 488 65.93 -11.09 2.78
CA LYS A 488 66.88 -11.42 3.86
C LYS A 488 67.71 -12.67 3.59
N LYS A 489 67.13 -13.68 2.91
CA LYS A 489 67.84 -14.91 2.55
C LYS A 489 68.84 -14.69 1.41
N ASN A 490 68.60 -13.73 0.53
CA ASN A 490 69.54 -13.33 -0.52
C ASN A 490 70.65 -12.43 0.03
N GLU A 491 70.36 -11.49 0.93
CA GLU A 491 71.35 -10.68 1.64
C GLU A 491 72.31 -11.54 2.47
N ASN A 492 71.80 -12.57 3.17
CA ASN A 492 72.64 -13.53 3.92
C ASN A 492 73.49 -14.43 3.02
N LYS A 493 73.14 -14.61 1.74
CA LYS A 493 73.96 -15.35 0.77
C LYS A 493 75.08 -14.49 0.19
N GLU A 494 74.85 -13.20 0.00
CA GLU A 494 75.87 -12.25 -0.45
C GLU A 494 76.86 -11.88 0.67
N GLY A 495 76.41 -11.85 1.94
CA GLY A 495 77.28 -11.62 3.09
C GLY A 495 78.24 -12.78 3.43
N ASN A 496 77.92 -14.01 3.02
CA ASN A 496 78.78 -15.19 3.19
C ASN A 496 79.70 -15.46 1.98
N ALA A 497 79.71 -14.57 0.98
CA ALA A 497 80.55 -14.66 -0.21
C ALA A 497 81.64 -13.56 -0.26
N LYS A 498 81.99 -12.96 0.88
CA LYS A 498 83.13 -12.07 1.05
C LYS A 498 84.20 -12.67 1.95
#